data_AF-Q9NC79-F1
#
_entry.id   AF-Q9NC79-F1
#
_cell.length_a   1.000
_cell.length_b   1.000
_cell.length_c   1.000
_cell.angle_alpha   90.00
_cell.angle_beta   90.00
_cell.angle_gamma   90.00
#
_symmetry.space_group_name_H-M   'P 1'
#
loop_
_entity.id
_entity.type
_entity.pdbx_description
1 polymer ?
#
loop_
_entity_poly.entity_id
_entity_poly.type
_entity_poly.pdbx_seq_one_letter_code
_entity_poly.pdbx_strand_id
1 'polypeptide(L)'
;AIEAIKLGSTSLGIQTPDAVVIAAEKRVPSVLVDPSSMNKILEIDYHMGTVLSGMVADARILVEHARVEAQNHRFTYDEPMRVESCALATCDLSVRFGESGGRKKLMSR
;
A
#
# COMPACT_ATOMS: atom_id res chain seq x y z
N ALA A 1 6.04 16.68 1.41
CA ALA A 1 5.53 15.30 1.50
C ALA A 1 5.54 14.77 2.95
N ILE A 2 6.71 14.64 3.59
CA ILE A 2 6.83 14.03 4.94
C ILE A 2 5.99 14.76 6.01
N GLU A 3 6.00 16.11 6.02
CA GLU A 3 5.20 16.88 6.99
C GLU A 3 3.69 16.67 6.83
N ALA A 4 3.19 16.48 5.60
CA ALA A 4 1.78 16.22 5.35
C ALA A 4 1.35 14.84 5.87
N ILE A 5 2.26 13.85 5.87
CA ILE A 5 1.99 12.51 6.42
C ILE A 5 1.77 12.57 7.93
N LYS A 6 2.53 13.42 8.64
CA LYS A 6 2.39 13.59 10.10
C LYS A 6 1.03 14.14 10.52
N LEU A 7 0.35 14.87 9.64
CA LEU A 7 -1.00 15.38 9.87
C LEU A 7 -2.09 14.32 9.61
N GLY A 8 -1.74 13.20 8.97
CA GLY A 8 -2.64 12.08 8.73
C GLY A 8 -3.02 11.35 10.01
N SER A 9 -4.16 10.64 9.98
CA SER A 9 -4.54 9.76 11.09
C SER A 9 -3.65 8.52 11.17
N THR A 10 -3.44 8.03 12.39
CA THR A 10 -2.45 7.00 12.72
C THR A 10 -2.77 5.68 12.05
N SER A 11 -1.74 4.95 11.62
CA SER A 11 -1.84 3.57 11.11
C SER A 11 -0.75 2.73 11.74
N LEU A 12 -1.07 1.46 12.03
CA LEU A 12 -0.22 0.55 12.80
C LEU A 12 -0.20 -0.83 12.14
N GLY A 13 0.94 -1.51 12.24
CA GLY A 13 1.11 -2.92 11.87
C GLY A 13 1.91 -3.63 12.95
N ILE A 14 1.42 -4.78 13.41
CA ILE A 14 2.07 -5.61 14.43
C ILE A 14 2.26 -7.00 13.83
N GLN A 15 3.50 -7.49 13.84
CA GLN A 15 3.85 -8.85 13.44
C GLN A 15 4.04 -9.71 14.69
N THR A 16 3.40 -10.87 14.69
CA THR A 16 3.66 -11.98 15.62
C THR A 16 4.29 -13.14 14.84
N PRO A 17 4.78 -14.19 15.52
CA PRO A 17 5.24 -15.41 14.84
C PRO A 17 4.17 -16.08 13.97
N ASP A 18 2.90 -15.93 14.34
CA ASP A 18 1.78 -16.64 13.71
C ASP A 18 0.98 -15.78 12.73
N ALA A 19 0.98 -14.45 12.89
CA ALA A 19 0.09 -13.56 12.15
C ALA A 19 0.61 -12.12 12.06
N VAL A 20 -0.04 -11.33 11.20
CA VAL A 20 0.14 -9.88 11.12
C VAL A 20 -1.20 -9.20 11.33
N VAL A 21 -1.23 -8.19 12.18
CA VAL A 21 -2.41 -7.35 12.44
C VAL A 21 -2.11 -5.94 11.98
N ILE A 22 -2.99 -5.38 11.15
CA ILE A 22 -2.95 -3.98 10.74
C ILE A 22 -4.18 -3.23 11.26
N ALA A 23 -3.97 -2.00 11.68
CA ALA A 23 -5.01 -1.14 12.24
C ALA A 23 -4.86 0.29 11.73
N ALA A 24 -5.98 0.98 11.55
CA ALA A 24 -6.01 2.37 11.11
C ALA A 24 -7.01 3.18 11.93
N GLU A 25 -6.57 4.34 12.39
CA GLU A 25 -7.42 5.35 13.00
C GLU A 25 -8.29 6.00 11.91
N LYS A 26 -9.62 5.94 12.05
CA LYS A 26 -10.57 6.68 11.21
C LYS A 26 -11.04 7.92 11.95
N ARG A 27 -10.54 9.10 11.55
CA ARG A 27 -11.04 10.40 12.06
C ARG A 27 -12.22 10.85 11.21
N VAL A 28 -13.44 10.64 11.72
CA VAL A 28 -14.67 11.09 11.07
C VAL A 28 -14.86 12.59 11.33
N PRO A 29 -14.82 13.46 10.31
CA PRO A 29 -14.81 14.92 10.53
C PRO A 29 -16.20 15.47 10.90
N SER A 30 -17.27 14.75 10.59
CA SER A 30 -18.65 15.16 10.86
C SER A 30 -19.56 13.93 10.91
N VAL A 31 -20.65 14.04 11.67
CA VAL A 31 -21.73 13.03 11.73
C VAL A 31 -22.44 12.80 10.39
N LEU A 32 -22.25 13.70 9.42
CA LEU A 32 -22.78 13.56 8.05
C LEU A 32 -21.94 12.61 7.18
N VAL A 33 -20.73 12.27 7.61
CA VAL A 33 -19.84 11.38 6.87
C VAL A 33 -20.08 9.95 7.32
N ASP A 34 -20.43 9.08 6.37
CA ASP A 34 -20.50 7.64 6.62
C ASP A 34 -19.09 7.07 6.89
N PRO A 35 -18.80 6.56 8.10
CA PRO A 35 -17.50 5.98 8.43
C PRO A 35 -17.13 4.75 7.59
N SER A 36 -18.13 4.06 7.03
CA SER A 36 -17.93 2.88 6.19
C SER A 36 -17.29 3.23 4.84
N SER A 37 -17.57 4.43 4.34
CA SER A 37 -17.01 4.96 3.08
C SER A 37 -15.50 5.26 3.18
N MET A 38 -14.98 5.47 4.39
CA MET A 38 -13.57 5.78 4.62
C MET A 38 -12.74 4.51 4.83
N ASN A 39 -12.16 3.99 3.76
CA ASN A 39 -11.32 2.79 3.81
C ASN A 39 -9.83 3.15 3.75
N LYS A 40 -9.11 2.74 4.79
CA LYS A 40 -7.64 2.87 4.93
C LYS A 40 -6.91 1.54 4.86
N ILE A 41 -7.62 0.44 5.13
CA ILE A 41 -7.09 -0.91 5.01
C ILE A 41 -7.62 -1.45 3.69
N LEU A 42 -6.72 -1.97 2.85
CA LEU A 42 -7.03 -2.44 1.51
C LEU A 42 -6.35 -3.79 1.28
N GLU A 43 -7.03 -4.68 0.58
CA GLU A 43 -6.47 -5.95 0.13
C GLU A 43 -5.63 -5.73 -1.14
N ILE A 44 -4.44 -6.32 -1.19
CA ILE A 44 -3.58 -6.36 -2.38
C ILE A 44 -3.73 -7.70 -3.10
N ASP A 45 -3.68 -8.80 -2.34
CA ASP A 45 -3.92 -10.17 -2.81
C ASP A 45 -4.51 -10.97 -1.65
N TYR A 46 -4.96 -12.20 -1.91
CA TYR A 46 -5.66 -13.02 -0.91
C TYR A 46 -4.86 -13.27 0.39
N HIS A 47 -3.52 -13.21 0.32
CA HIS A 47 -2.60 -13.36 1.46
C HIS A 47 -1.94 -12.04 1.90
N MET A 48 -2.33 -10.89 1.33
CA MET A 48 -1.68 -9.60 1.56
C MET A 48 -2.68 -8.45 1.77
N GLY A 49 -2.57 -7.80 2.93
CA GLY A 49 -3.26 -6.54 3.23
C GLY A 49 -2.27 -5.38 3.35
N THR A 50 -2.77 -4.16 3.12
CA THR A 50 -2.01 -2.92 3.34
C THR A 50 -2.84 -1.90 4.10
N VAL A 51 -2.16 -0.97 4.77
CA VAL A 51 -2.77 0.13 5.51
C VAL A 51 -2.16 1.47 5.09
N LEU A 52 -3.02 2.47 4.87
CA LEU A 52 -2.64 3.76 4.33
C LEU A 52 -2.49 4.84 5.43
N SER A 53 -1.31 5.46 5.46
CA SER A 53 -1.03 6.66 6.27
C SER A 53 -0.86 7.90 5.40
N GLY A 54 -1.28 9.06 5.91
CA GLY A 54 -1.28 10.31 5.15
C GLY A 54 -2.45 10.43 4.16
N MET A 55 -2.16 10.96 2.96
CA MET A 55 -3.18 11.27 1.95
C MET A 55 -3.61 10.02 1.19
N VAL A 56 -4.84 9.56 1.46
CA VAL A 56 -5.40 8.31 0.90
C VAL A 56 -5.48 8.35 -0.63
N ALA A 57 -5.73 9.52 -1.24
CA ALA A 57 -5.86 9.65 -2.69
C ALA A 57 -4.60 9.19 -3.43
N ASP A 58 -3.42 9.69 -3.04
CA ASP A 58 -2.14 9.33 -3.68
C ASP A 58 -1.80 7.86 -3.48
N ALA A 59 -2.09 7.35 -2.28
CA ALA A 59 -1.78 5.97 -1.92
C ALA A 59 -2.58 4.95 -2.73
N ARG A 60 -3.75 5.30 -3.28
CA ARG A 60 -4.54 4.38 -4.13
C ARG A 60 -3.79 3.95 -5.38
N ILE A 61 -2.98 4.83 -5.96
CA ILE A 61 -2.17 4.50 -7.15
C ILE A 61 -1.13 3.44 -6.81
N LEU A 62 -0.50 3.55 -5.63
CA LEU A 62 0.47 2.57 -5.15
C LEU A 62 -0.18 1.21 -4.89
N VAL A 63 -1.38 1.20 -4.30
CA VAL A 63 -2.12 -0.06 -4.05
C VAL A 63 -2.53 -0.72 -5.36
N GLU A 64 -2.99 0.05 -6.34
CA GLU A 64 -3.37 -0.51 -7.64
C GLU A 64 -2.17 -1.08 -8.38
N HIS A 65 -1.03 -0.40 -8.34
CA HIS A 65 0.22 -0.94 -8.87
C HIS A 65 0.63 -2.24 -8.18
N ALA A 66 0.55 -2.29 -6.85
CA ALA A 66 0.85 -3.50 -6.07
C ALA A 66 -0.05 -4.67 -6.47
N ARG A 67 -1.35 -4.43 -6.68
CA ARG A 67 -2.31 -5.45 -7.15
C ARG A 67 -1.94 -5.98 -8.53
N VAL A 68 -1.63 -5.08 -9.46
CA VAL A 68 -1.23 -5.46 -10.83
C VAL A 68 0.05 -6.30 -10.80
N GLU A 69 1.06 -5.90 -10.03
CA GLU A 69 2.32 -6.66 -9.90
C GLU A 69 2.09 -8.04 -9.26
N ALA A 70 1.27 -8.13 -8.20
CA ALA A 70 0.92 -9.40 -7.57
C ALA A 70 0.19 -10.35 -8.53
N GLN A 71 -0.81 -9.86 -9.27
CA GLN A 71 -1.52 -10.66 -10.26
C GLN A 71 -0.64 -11.07 -11.44
N ASN A 72 0.23 -10.18 -11.92
CA ASN A 72 1.19 -10.50 -12.99
C ASN A 72 2.18 -11.58 -12.56
N HIS A 73 2.69 -11.50 -11.33
CA HIS A 73 3.58 -12.52 -10.77
C HIS A 73 2.87 -13.87 -10.71
N ARG A 74 1.65 -13.90 -10.14
CA ARG A 74 0.85 -15.13 -10.08
C ARG A 74 0.50 -15.68 -11.46
N PHE A 75 0.20 -14.84 -12.44
CA PHE A 75 -0.04 -15.27 -13.82
C PHE A 75 1.23 -15.86 -14.47
N THR A 76 2.39 -15.30 -14.18
CA THR A 76 3.66 -15.68 -14.82
C THR A 76 4.29 -16.92 -14.20
N TYR A 77 4.20 -17.05 -12.87
CA TYR A 77 4.91 -18.06 -12.09
C TYR A 77 3.98 -19.08 -11.42
N ASP A 78 2.67 -18.89 -11.52
CA ASP A 78 1.64 -19.75 -10.90
C ASP A 78 1.79 -19.91 -9.37
N GLU A 79 2.34 -18.89 -8.71
CA GLU A 79 2.52 -18.85 -7.26
C GLU A 79 2.18 -17.47 -6.67
N PRO A 80 1.81 -17.38 -5.38
CA PRO A 80 1.61 -16.09 -4.73
C PRO A 80 2.89 -15.27 -4.63
N MET A 81 2.82 -13.99 -4.98
CA MET A 81 3.94 -13.06 -4.84
C MET A 81 4.33 -12.89 -3.37
N ARG A 82 5.63 -12.91 -3.07
CA ARG A 82 6.13 -12.64 -1.71
C ARG A 82 5.86 -11.18 -1.33
N VAL A 83 5.49 -10.95 -0.06
CA VAL A 83 5.20 -9.61 0.49
C VAL A 83 6.36 -8.63 0.25
N GLU A 84 7.60 -9.09 0.45
CA GLU A 84 8.80 -8.30 0.23
C GLU A 84 8.94 -7.85 -1.22
N SER A 85 8.75 -8.76 -2.18
CA SER A 85 8.79 -8.45 -3.60
C SER A 85 7.71 -7.44 -4.00
N CYS A 86 6.49 -7.60 -3.46
CA CYS A 86 5.39 -6.66 -3.69
C CYS A 86 5.72 -5.26 -3.12
N ALA A 87 6.31 -5.20 -1.92
CA ALA A 87 6.75 -3.95 -1.30
C ALA A 87 7.83 -3.26 -2.15
N LEU A 88 8.84 -4.01 -2.61
CA LEU A 88 9.90 -3.50 -3.48
C LEU A 88 9.34 -2.94 -4.80
N ALA A 89 8.43 -3.65 -5.46
CA ALA A 89 7.79 -3.17 -6.68
C ALA A 89 7.00 -1.86 -6.46
N THR A 90 6.34 -1.73 -5.30
CA THR A 90 5.63 -0.51 -4.91
C THR A 90 6.58 0.65 -4.61
N CYS A 91 7.73 0.36 -3.97
CA CYS A 91 8.78 1.35 -3.73
C CYS A 91 9.41 1.84 -5.04
N ASP A 92 9.64 0.95 -6.01
CA ASP A 92 10.17 1.33 -7.32
C ASP A 92 9.24 2.33 -8.03
N LEU A 93 7.92 2.11 -7.99
CA LEU A 93 6.96 3.11 -8.47
C LEU A 93 7.03 4.42 -7.67
N SER A 94 7.13 4.33 -6.35
CA SER A 94 7.18 5.51 -5.47
C SER A 94 8.40 6.38 -5.75
N VAL A 95 9.57 5.78 -5.99
CA VAL A 95 10.81 6.50 -6.32
C VAL A 95 10.67 7.22 -7.66
N ARG A 96 10.01 6.61 -8.66
CA ARG A 96 9.76 7.25 -9.96
C ARG A 96 8.94 8.53 -9.86
N PHE A 97 8.06 8.68 -8.86
CA PHE A 97 7.35 9.94 -8.63
C PHE A 97 8.25 11.06 -8.11
N GLY A 98 9.35 10.73 -7.43
CA GLY A 98 10.34 11.69 -6.92
C GLY A 98 11.46 12.02 -7.91
N GLU A 99 11.76 11.11 -8.83
CA GLU A 99 12.81 11.29 -9.84
C GLU A 99 12.26 12.02 -11.08
N SER A 100 12.33 13.35 -11.07
CA SER A 100 12.23 14.18 -12.28
C SER A 100 13.48 13.99 -13.17
N GLY A 101 13.67 12.81 -13.78
CA GLY A 101 14.80 12.55 -14.67
C GLY A 101 15.17 11.07 -14.76
N GLY A 102 14.70 10.39 -15.81
CA GLY A 102 14.60 8.93 -15.83
C GLY A 102 15.90 8.10 -15.82
N ARG A 103 15.78 6.88 -15.29
CA ARG A 103 16.45 5.67 -15.82
C ARG A 103 15.80 4.34 -15.37
N LYS A 104 16.31 3.27 -15.98
CA LYS A 104 15.71 1.95 -16.28
C LYS A 104 15.26 1.09 -15.09
N LYS A 105 14.11 0.41 -15.28
CA LYS A 105 13.57 -0.72 -14.50
C LYS A 105 14.67 -1.62 -13.92
N LEU A 106 14.78 -1.65 -12.59
CA LEU A 106 15.45 -2.74 -11.90
C LEU A 106 14.39 -3.83 -11.67
N MET A 107 14.41 -4.89 -12.48
CA MET A 107 13.53 -6.04 -12.28
C MET A 107 14.03 -6.80 -11.04
N SER A 108 13.23 -6.87 -9.98
CA SER A 108 13.49 -7.81 -8.88
C SER A 108 13.18 -9.22 -9.37
N ARG A 109 14.18 -10.10 -9.33
CA ARG A 109 14.02 -11.55 -9.48
C ARG A 109 13.38 -12.16 -8.25
#